data_AF-A0A075HU65-F1
#
_entry.id   AF-A0A075HU65-F1
#
_cell.length_a   1.000
_cell.length_b   1.000
_cell.length_c   1.000
_cell.angle_alpha   90.00
_cell.angle_beta   90.00
_cell.angle_gamma   90.00
#
_symmetry.space_group_name_H-M   'P 1'
#
loop_
_entity.id
_entity.type
_entity.pdbx_description
1 polymer ?
#
loop_
_entity_poly.entity_id
_entity_poly.type
_entity_poly.pdbx_seq_one_letter_code
_entity_poly.pdbx_strand_id
1 'polypeptide(L)'
;MMKLKKPFNPDVLYNHIVHYYIDKKGVTKEDANKIAQNVISKELQRHICQDTRCKHLSSDHIRNQDTCIIVECPCTKFVKNV
;
A
#
# COMPACT_ATOMS: atom_id res chain seq x y z
N MET A 1 3.99 -25.37 -0.68
CA MET A 1 2.79 -24.52 -0.58
C MET A 1 3.20 -23.05 -0.68
N MET A 2 2.83 -22.36 -1.76
CA MET A 2 3.06 -20.91 -1.89
C MET A 2 2.08 -20.15 -0.98
N LYS A 3 2.59 -19.47 0.05
CA LYS A 3 1.79 -18.61 0.92
C LYS A 3 1.57 -17.28 0.21
N LEU A 4 0.35 -16.99 -0.24
CA LEU A 4 -0.03 -15.66 -0.69
C LEU A 4 0.18 -14.68 0.48
N LYS A 5 1.02 -13.66 0.29
CA LYS A 5 1.19 -12.59 1.28
C LYS A 5 -0.15 -11.85 1.43
N LYS A 6 -0.60 -11.64 2.67
CA LYS A 6 -1.81 -10.88 2.97
C LYS A 6 -1.78 -9.54 2.21
N PRO A 7 -2.86 -9.15 1.51
CA PRO A 7 -2.90 -7.89 0.79
C PRO A 7 -2.71 -6.72 1.76
N PHE A 8 -2.06 -5.66 1.29
CA PHE A 8 -1.96 -4.40 2.02
C PHE A 8 -3.38 -3.84 2.20
N ASN A 9 -3.73 -3.48 3.43
CA ASN A 9 -5.01 -2.85 3.74
C ASN A 9 -4.74 -1.49 4.42
N PRO A 10 -4.98 -0.36 3.73
CA PRO A 10 -4.69 0.97 4.25
C PRO A 10 -5.56 1.32 5.45
N ASP A 11 -6.82 0.85 5.53
CA ASP A 11 -7.73 1.16 6.64
C ASP A 11 -7.28 0.48 7.94
N VAL A 12 -6.83 -0.77 7.86
CA VAL A 12 -6.30 -1.50 9.02
C VAL A 12 -5.02 -0.84 9.53
N LEU A 13 -4.13 -0.45 8.61
CA LEU A 13 -2.90 0.25 8.99
C LEU A 13 -3.21 1.64 9.59
N TYR A 14 -4.16 2.37 9.01
CA TYR A 14 -4.61 3.67 9.50
C TYR A 14 -5.08 3.56 10.95
N ASN A 15 -6.00 2.63 11.22
CA ASN A 15 -6.55 2.41 12.55
C ASN A 15 -5.46 2.04 13.56
N HIS A 16 -4.54 1.14 13.19
CA HIS A 16 -3.41 0.80 14.06
C HIS A 16 -2.54 2.00 14.42
N ILE A 17 -2.25 2.88 13.44
CA ILE A 17 -1.45 4.08 13.70
C ILE A 17 -2.20 5.03 14.63
N VAL A 18 -3.47 5.31 14.35
CA VAL A 18 -4.28 6.21 15.17
C VAL A 18 -4.37 5.71 16.61
N HIS A 19 -4.73 4.44 16.82
CA HIS A 19 -4.79 3.85 18.15
C HIS A 19 -3.44 3.86 18.86
N TYR A 20 -2.35 3.50 18.16
CA TYR A 20 -1.02 3.52 18.77
C TYR A 20 -0.63 4.91 19.25
N TYR A 21 -0.85 5.94 18.43
CA TYR A 21 -0.46 7.30 18.78
C TYR A 21 -1.35 7.89 19.88
N ILE A 22 -2.65 7.63 19.86
CA ILE A 22 -3.55 8.06 20.94
C ILE A 22 -3.22 7.31 22.24
N ASP A 23 -3.25 5.98 22.21
CA ASP A 23 -3.21 5.16 23.43
C ASP A 23 -1.80 5.04 24.03
N LYS A 24 -0.75 5.05 23.19
CA LYS A 24 0.64 4.86 23.65
C LYS A 24 1.45 6.15 23.71
N LYS A 25 1.09 7.16 22.92
CA LYS A 25 1.84 8.43 22.84
C LYS A 25 1.07 9.62 23.40
N GLY A 26 -0.23 9.46 23.70
CA GLY A 26 -1.05 10.52 24.28
C GLY A 26 -1.20 11.73 23.36
N VAL A 27 -0.97 11.57 22.05
CA VAL A 27 -1.21 12.65 21.09
C VAL A 27 -2.71 12.81 20.82
N THR A 28 -3.09 14.01 20.40
CA THR A 28 -4.46 14.34 20.01
C THR A 28 -4.92 13.45 18.85
N LYS A 29 -6.23 13.26 18.75
CA LYS A 29 -6.83 12.50 17.65
C LYS A 29 -6.52 13.16 16.31
N GLU A 30 -6.52 14.49 16.25
CA GLU A 30 -6.22 15.28 15.07
C GLU A 30 -4.79 15.03 14.58
N ASP A 31 -3.80 15.04 15.49
CA ASP A 31 -2.40 14.82 15.11
C ASP A 31 -2.13 13.35 14.79
N ALA A 32 -2.75 12.41 15.52
CA ALA A 32 -2.68 10.98 15.19
C ALA A 32 -3.25 10.69 13.80
N ASN A 33 -4.37 11.34 13.42
CA ASN A 33 -4.95 11.24 12.08
C ASN A 33 -4.00 11.79 11.00
N LYS A 34 -3.37 12.96 11.22
CA LYS A 34 -2.38 13.52 10.28
C LYS A 34 -1.17 12.59 10.09
N ILE A 35 -0.67 12.01 11.19
CA ILE A 35 0.43 11.04 11.14
C ILE A 35 0.00 9.81 10.33
N ALA A 36 -1.18 9.26 10.61
CA ALA A 36 -1.72 8.11 9.89
C ALA A 36 -1.89 8.40 8.40
N GLN A 37 -2.48 9.54 8.01
CA GLN A 37 -2.62 9.93 6.61
C GLN A 37 -1.28 10.03 5.88
N ASN A 38 -0.27 10.63 6.51
CA ASN A 38 1.08 10.74 5.93
C ASN A 38 1.74 9.38 5.73
N VAL A 39 1.61 8.47 6.71
CA VAL A 39 2.17 7.12 6.62
C VAL A 39 1.45 6.30 5.55
N ILE A 40 0.10 6.32 5.55
CA ILE A 40 -0.71 5.63 4.53
C ILE A 40 -0.35 6.11 3.13
N SER A 41 -0.22 7.42 2.93
CA SER A 41 0.12 7.98 1.61
C SER A 41 1.47 7.48 1.11
N LYS A 42 2.48 7.39 1.99
CA LYS A 42 3.81 6.86 1.66
C LYS A 42 3.79 5.36 1.38
N GLU A 43 3.08 4.58 2.18
CA GLU A 43 2.95 3.13 1.98
C GLU A 43 2.15 2.82 0.71
N LEU A 44 1.09 3.58 0.44
CA LEU A 44 0.31 3.46 -0.79
C LEU A 44 1.18 3.73 -2.03
N GLN A 45 2.03 4.76 -2.00
CA GLN A 45 3.00 5.03 -3.06
C GLN A 45 4.00 3.88 -3.27
N ARG A 46 4.50 3.26 -2.20
CA ARG A 46 5.36 2.07 -2.29
C ARG A 46 4.63 0.86 -2.85
N HIS A 47 3.32 0.81 -2.63
CA HIS A 47 2.43 -0.21 -3.15
C HIS A 47 1.82 0.15 -4.51
N ILE A 48 2.10 1.30 -5.11
CA ILE A 48 1.70 1.62 -6.49
C ILE A 48 2.74 1.06 -7.47
N CYS A 49 2.26 0.60 -8.63
CA CYS A 49 3.11 0.16 -9.73
C CYS A 49 4.11 1.28 -10.11
N GLN A 50 5.39 0.94 -10.18
CA GLN A 50 6.47 1.90 -10.49
C GLN A 50 6.63 2.14 -12.00
N ASP A 51 5.91 1.38 -12.83
CA ASP A 51 5.84 1.65 -14.27
C ASP A 51 5.00 2.92 -14.49
N THR A 52 5.59 3.98 -15.04
CA THR A 52 4.89 5.27 -15.25
C THR A 52 3.68 5.16 -16.17
N ARG A 53 3.55 4.07 -16.93
CA ARG A 53 2.41 3.76 -17.79
C ARG A 53 1.21 3.20 -17.00
N CYS A 54 1.38 2.84 -15.72
CA CYS A 54 0.35 2.27 -14.86
C CYS A 54 0.44 2.83 -13.43
N LYS A 55 -0.66 3.34 -12.89
CA LYS A 55 -0.73 3.86 -11.50
C LYS A 55 -1.61 3.01 -10.59
N HIS A 56 -1.80 1.73 -10.92
CA HIS A 56 -2.62 0.81 -10.12
C HIS A 56 -1.87 0.34 -8.87
N LEU A 57 -2.62 -0.15 -7.87
CA LEU A 57 -2.00 -0.78 -6.72
C LEU A 57 -1.40 -2.12 -7.11
N SER A 58 -0.25 -2.46 -6.54
CA SER A 58 0.46 -3.74 -6.66
C SER A 58 -0.39 -4.93 -6.20
N SER A 59 -1.48 -4.72 -5.44
CA SER A 59 -2.48 -5.74 -5.11
C SER A 59 -3.36 -6.12 -6.30
N ASP A 60 -3.57 -5.19 -7.23
CA ASP A 60 -4.25 -5.40 -8.52
C ASP A 60 -3.31 -6.07 -9.54
N HIS A 61 -2.13 -6.50 -9.08
CA HIS A 61 -1.25 -7.36 -9.84
C HIS A 61 -1.18 -8.72 -9.15
N ILE A 62 -1.23 -9.78 -9.94
CA ILE A 62 -0.94 -11.12 -9.44
C ILE A 62 0.56 -11.14 -9.11
N ARG A 63 0.92 -10.90 -7.84
CA ARG A 63 2.32 -10.86 -7.35
C ARG A 63 3.16 -12.09 -7.71
N ASN A 64 2.52 -13.20 -8.10
CA ASN A 64 3.19 -14.43 -8.52
C ASN A 64 3.44 -14.52 -10.04
N GLN A 65 2.83 -13.65 -10.85
CA GLN A 65 2.93 -13.66 -12.31
C GLN A 65 3.42 -12.34 -12.92
N ASP A 66 3.74 -11.33 -12.09
CA ASP A 66 4.19 -10.01 -12.53
C ASP A 66 3.29 -9.37 -13.61
N THR A 67 2.00 -9.70 -13.60
CA THR A 67 1.00 -9.29 -14.60
C THR A 67 -0.14 -8.55 -13.89
N CYS A 68 -0.54 -7.40 -14.44
CA CYS A 68 -1.68 -6.62 -13.94
C CYS A 68 -2.99 -7.32 -14.32
N ILE A 69 -3.99 -7.30 -13.44
CA ILE A 69 -5.30 -7.90 -13.71
C ILE A 69 -6.21 -6.97 -14.53
N ILE A 70 -5.81 -5.72 -14.72
CA ILE A 70 -6.51 -4.77 -15.58
C ILE A 70 -6.15 -5.10 -17.03
N VAL A 71 -7.13 -5.59 -17.78
CA VAL A 71 -6.99 -6.08 -19.16
C VAL A 71 -6.36 -5.06 -20.11
N GLU A 72 -6.60 -3.77 -19.86
CA GLU A 72 -6.07 -2.66 -20.68
C GLU A 72 -4.77 -2.05 -20.10
N CYS A 73 -4.13 -2.67 -19.10
CA CYS A 73 -2.89 -2.12 -18.55
C CYS A 73 -1.73 -2.29 -19.54
N PRO A 74 -1.02 -1.20 -19.91
CA PRO A 74 0.18 -1.28 -20.75
C PRO A 74 1.41 -1.84 -20.00
N CYS A 75 1.28 -2.13 -18.70
CA CYS A 75 2.34 -2.61 -17.84
C CYS A 75 2.61 -4.10 -18.06
N THR A 76 3.60 -4.42 -18.91
CA THR A 76 3.87 -5.79 -19.38
C THR A 76 4.78 -6.62 -18.46
N LYS A 77 5.41 -6.04 -17.44
CA LYS A 77 6.16 -6.69 -16.34
C LYS A 77 6.71 -5.65 -15.37
N PHE A 78 6.76 -5.97 -14.08
CA PHE A 78 7.44 -5.12 -13.10
C PHE A 78 8.95 -5.11 -13.33
N VAL A 79 9.55 -3.91 -13.33
CA VAL A 79 11.00 -3.75 -13.15
C VAL A 79 11.27 -3.97 -11.65
N LYS A 80 11.93 -5.08 -11.29
CA LYS A 80 12.48 -5.23 -9.93
C LYS A 80 13.54 -4.14 -9.76
N ASN A 81 13.30 -3.18 -8.86
CA ASN A 81 14.37 -2.28 -8.43
C ASN A 81 15.46 -3.13 -7.76
N VAL A 82 16.68 -3.09 -8.34
CA VAL A 82 17.92 -3.63 -7.79
C VAL A 82 18.51 -2.61 -6.84
#